data_AF-A0A2S9J2F5-F1
#
_entry.id   AF-A0A2S9J2F5-F1
#
_cell.length_a   1.000
_cell.length_b   1.000
_cell.length_c   1.000
_cell.angle_alpha   90.00
_cell.angle_beta   90.00
_cell.angle_gamma   90.00
#
_symmetry.space_group_name_H-M   'P 1'
#
loop_
_entity.id
_entity.type
_entity.pdbx_description
1 polymer ?
#
loop_
_entity_poly.entity_id
_entity_poly.type
_entity_poly.pdbx_seq_one_letter_code
_entity_poly.pdbx_strand_id
1 'polypeptide(L)'
;MEDNLRYIFFQLLRMGLWGKGKLALAAPLSDEDWAVLYQYALNHTVEGILFDAFPLLPDDQLPPRALRMKWAVRVDQIERHNTRMAQVAAEQFVDFSRLGAKPILLKGKGVASCYPNPLHRISGDIDWYFDEKDGYDKVLNRLQEKKIKVDLAISASLGYDWQRIHIEHHRRLFDIRSFFKLPYLKKLEQAYRPKQQSVLIENQAITLLAPELQILQVNIHILKHLLSFGIGLRQICDAAILYYTYRDKIDAEQLRNMYKKTGILKWVHVLHGILVNDLGLPKEDLPFPCPEKLKTDWMMDEIWYSGNFGFYDKRYLEGKVSFISVHPDGARRLWRGLRLYFPYAPQEVVFFPIRRATARLSSLISSRKSVDE
;
A
#
# COMPACT_ATOMS: atom_id res chain seq x y z
N MET A 1 -17.02 -19.01 -15.30
CA MET A 1 -17.81 -17.99 -14.59
C MET A 1 -16.90 -17.09 -13.76
N GLU A 2 -16.06 -17.65 -12.88
CA GLU A 2 -15.09 -16.88 -12.06
C GLU A 2 -14.09 -16.07 -12.91
N ASP A 3 -13.54 -16.63 -13.99
CA ASP A 3 -12.62 -15.91 -14.88
C ASP A 3 -13.29 -14.74 -15.65
N ASN A 4 -14.59 -14.86 -15.97
CA ASN A 4 -15.33 -13.82 -16.66
C ASN A 4 -15.62 -12.62 -15.73
N LEU A 5 -16.05 -12.89 -14.50
CA LEU A 5 -16.30 -11.83 -13.52
C LEU A 5 -15.00 -11.14 -13.09
N ARG A 6 -13.88 -11.86 -12.99
CA ARG A 6 -12.57 -11.26 -12.79
C ARG A 6 -12.22 -10.29 -13.92
N TYR A 7 -12.45 -10.67 -15.18
CA TYR A 7 -12.21 -9.80 -16.32
C TYR A 7 -13.07 -8.52 -16.28
N ILE A 8 -14.38 -8.66 -16.02
CA ILE A 8 -15.31 -7.54 -15.85
C ILE A 8 -14.89 -6.63 -14.70
N PHE A 9 -14.47 -7.21 -13.57
CA PHE A 9 -13.98 -6.48 -12.41
C PHE A 9 -12.80 -5.57 -12.78
N PHE A 10 -11.82 -6.07 -13.53
CA PHE A 10 -10.69 -5.25 -13.96
C PHE A 10 -11.09 -4.16 -14.96
N GLN A 11 -12.10 -4.38 -15.82
CA GLN A 11 -12.63 -3.31 -16.66
C GLN A 11 -13.23 -2.18 -15.82
N LEU A 12 -14.07 -2.51 -14.82
CA LEU A 12 -14.65 -1.52 -13.90
C LEU A 12 -13.57 -0.80 -13.10
N LEU A 13 -12.57 -1.52 -12.59
CA LEU A 13 -11.45 -0.93 -11.86
C LEU A 13 -10.67 0.07 -12.74
N ARG A 14 -10.37 -0.29 -13.99
CA ARG A 14 -9.71 0.61 -14.96
C ARG A 14 -10.55 1.86 -15.22
N MET A 15 -11.86 1.69 -15.41
CA MET A 15 -12.78 2.81 -15.62
C MET A 15 -12.75 3.79 -14.46
N GLY A 16 -12.80 3.28 -13.22
CA GLY A 16 -12.70 4.10 -12.02
C GLY A 16 -11.33 4.77 -11.81
N LEU A 17 -10.24 4.06 -12.10
CA LEU A 17 -8.87 4.61 -11.99
C LEU A 17 -8.59 5.71 -13.00
N TRP A 18 -9.07 5.55 -14.24
CA TRP A 18 -8.69 6.41 -15.36
C TRP A 18 -9.80 7.37 -15.81
N GLY A 19 -11.00 7.28 -15.23
CA GLY A 19 -12.14 8.12 -15.56
C GLY A 19 -12.65 7.94 -16.99
N LYS A 20 -12.28 6.84 -17.66
CA LYS A 20 -12.61 6.58 -19.07
C LYS A 20 -12.67 5.08 -19.35
N GLY A 21 -13.39 4.71 -20.40
CA GLY A 21 -13.53 3.34 -20.85
C GLY A 21 -14.99 2.97 -21.06
N LYS A 22 -15.23 1.71 -21.42
CA LYS A 22 -16.56 1.14 -21.58
C LYS A 22 -16.50 -0.30 -21.10
N LEU A 23 -17.60 -0.77 -20.52
CA LEU A 23 -17.71 -2.15 -20.10
C LEU A 23 -18.08 -3.02 -21.31
N ALA A 24 -17.21 -3.96 -21.66
CA ALA A 24 -17.47 -4.94 -22.70
C ALA A 24 -18.27 -6.10 -22.10
N LEU A 25 -19.59 -6.09 -22.29
CA LEU A 25 -20.51 -7.15 -21.89
C LEU A 25 -21.20 -7.76 -23.11
N ALA A 26 -21.34 -9.09 -23.14
CA ALA A 26 -22.17 -9.78 -24.13
C ALA A 26 -23.67 -9.71 -23.78
N ALA A 27 -23.98 -9.63 -22.48
CA ALA A 27 -25.32 -9.45 -21.93
C ALA A 27 -25.22 -8.74 -20.57
N PRO A 28 -26.30 -8.08 -20.10
CA PRO A 28 -26.35 -7.51 -18.76
C PRO A 28 -26.01 -8.55 -17.67
N LEU A 29 -25.32 -8.11 -16.63
CA LEU A 29 -24.95 -8.97 -15.50
C LEU A 29 -26.15 -9.23 -14.59
N SER A 30 -26.23 -10.42 -14.01
CA SER A 30 -27.28 -10.73 -13.04
C SER A 30 -27.05 -10.01 -11.70
N ASP A 31 -28.08 -10.00 -10.86
CA ASP A 31 -28.00 -9.49 -9.50
C ASP A 31 -26.93 -10.22 -8.67
N GLU A 32 -26.79 -11.53 -8.87
CA GLU A 32 -25.77 -12.37 -8.23
C GLU A 32 -24.35 -12.02 -8.72
N ASP A 33 -24.18 -11.82 -10.03
CA ASP A 33 -22.88 -11.39 -10.60
C ASP A 33 -22.44 -10.07 -9.97
N TRP A 34 -23.35 -9.10 -9.86
CA TRP A 34 -23.09 -7.82 -9.20
C TRP A 34 -22.77 -7.97 -7.71
N ALA A 35 -23.44 -8.89 -7.00
CA ALA A 35 -23.14 -9.18 -5.61
C ALA A 35 -21.71 -9.76 -5.44
N VAL A 36 -21.27 -10.61 -6.37
CA VAL A 36 -19.90 -11.13 -6.41
C VAL A 36 -18.88 -10.02 -6.69
N LEU A 37 -19.14 -9.15 -7.67
CA LEU A 37 -18.28 -8.00 -7.97
C LEU A 37 -18.16 -7.04 -6.77
N TYR A 38 -19.24 -6.80 -6.04
CA TYR A 38 -19.21 -6.04 -4.80
C TYR A 38 -18.30 -6.70 -3.77
N GLN A 39 -18.39 -8.01 -3.60
CA GLN A 39 -17.52 -8.74 -2.67
C GLN A 39 -16.05 -8.69 -3.08
N TYR A 40 -15.72 -8.79 -4.37
CA TYR A 40 -14.36 -8.58 -4.86
C TYR A 40 -13.85 -7.17 -4.53
N ALA A 41 -14.70 -6.16 -4.68
CA ALA A 41 -14.32 -4.77 -4.40
C ALA A 41 -13.95 -4.58 -2.93
N LEU A 42 -14.76 -5.12 -2.02
CA LEU A 42 -14.50 -5.12 -0.58
C LEU A 42 -13.22 -5.90 -0.22
N ASN A 43 -13.07 -7.11 -0.78
CA ASN A 43 -11.91 -7.97 -0.51
C ASN A 43 -10.60 -7.31 -0.95
N HIS A 44 -10.63 -6.50 -1.99
CA HIS A 44 -9.45 -5.81 -2.51
C HIS A 44 -9.32 -4.36 -2.04
N THR A 45 -10.26 -3.86 -1.23
CA THR A 45 -10.34 -2.48 -0.72
C THR A 45 -10.34 -1.42 -1.82
N VAL A 46 -11.11 -1.67 -2.88
CA VAL A 46 -11.23 -0.80 -4.06
C VAL A 46 -12.69 -0.44 -4.36
N GLU A 47 -13.59 -0.60 -3.39
CA GLU A 47 -15.02 -0.31 -3.60
C GLU A 47 -15.30 1.15 -3.98
N GLY A 48 -14.56 2.13 -3.45
CA GLY A 48 -14.69 3.53 -3.88
C GLY A 48 -14.27 3.75 -5.32
N ILE A 49 -13.18 3.10 -5.75
CA ILE A 49 -12.68 3.21 -7.13
C ILE A 49 -13.67 2.55 -8.11
N LEU A 50 -14.23 1.39 -7.78
CA LEU A 50 -15.25 0.77 -8.64
C LEU A 50 -16.53 1.61 -8.72
N PHE A 51 -16.90 2.30 -7.64
CA PHE A 51 -18.04 3.20 -7.65
C PHE A 51 -17.84 4.37 -8.62
N ASP A 52 -16.61 4.87 -8.78
CA ASP A 52 -16.27 5.91 -9.75
C ASP A 52 -16.45 5.48 -11.21
N ALA A 53 -16.59 4.18 -11.49
CA ALA A 53 -16.93 3.69 -12.82
C ALA A 53 -18.42 3.84 -13.16
N PHE A 54 -19.31 3.94 -12.17
CA PHE A 54 -20.76 3.91 -12.40
C PHE A 54 -21.28 5.05 -13.30
N PRO A 55 -20.80 6.30 -13.17
CA PRO A 55 -21.21 7.38 -14.08
C PRO A 55 -20.85 7.13 -15.56
N LEU A 56 -19.94 6.19 -15.83
CA LEU A 56 -19.50 5.84 -17.18
C LEU A 56 -20.29 4.66 -17.78
N LEU A 57 -21.15 4.01 -16.98
CA LEU A 57 -21.97 2.87 -17.42
C LEU A 57 -23.32 3.36 -17.96
N PRO A 58 -23.82 2.79 -19.06
CA PRO A 58 -25.21 2.99 -19.46
C PRO A 58 -26.17 2.35 -18.44
N ASP A 59 -27.42 2.82 -18.42
CA ASP A 59 -28.41 2.45 -17.40
C ASP A 59 -28.68 0.95 -17.31
N ASP A 60 -28.63 0.23 -18.44
CA ASP A 60 -28.81 -1.21 -18.55
C ASP A 60 -27.59 -2.04 -18.10
N GLN A 61 -26.46 -1.39 -17.85
CA GLN A 61 -25.24 -1.98 -17.32
C GLN A 61 -24.96 -1.53 -15.88
N LEU A 62 -25.87 -0.82 -15.22
CA LEU A 62 -25.72 -0.46 -13.81
C LEU A 62 -26.09 -1.63 -12.89
N PRO A 63 -25.52 -1.68 -11.67
CA PRO A 63 -25.98 -2.61 -10.67
C PRO A 63 -27.44 -2.35 -10.26
N PRO A 64 -28.12 -3.37 -9.72
CA PRO A 64 -29.47 -3.22 -9.17
C PRO A 64 -29.55 -2.05 -8.19
N ARG A 65 -30.68 -1.33 -8.20
CA ARG A 65 -30.86 -0.10 -7.41
C ARG A 65 -30.54 -0.30 -5.92
N ALA A 66 -30.97 -1.41 -5.34
CA ALA A 66 -30.71 -1.73 -3.93
C ALA A 66 -29.20 -1.85 -3.64
N LEU A 67 -28.46 -2.51 -4.53
CA LEU A 67 -27.01 -2.64 -4.39
C LEU A 67 -26.29 -1.30 -4.60
N ARG A 68 -26.74 -0.48 -5.56
CA ARG A 68 -26.21 0.89 -5.74
C ARG A 68 -26.36 1.75 -4.49
N MET A 69 -27.51 1.67 -3.80
CA MET A 69 -27.72 2.39 -2.54
C MET A 69 -26.80 1.89 -1.42
N LYS A 70 -26.65 0.55 -1.30
CA LYS A 70 -25.69 -0.05 -0.36
C LYS A 70 -24.25 0.43 -0.64
N TRP A 71 -23.87 0.49 -1.91
CA TRP A 71 -22.55 0.96 -2.34
C TRP A 71 -22.34 2.44 -2.03
N ALA A 72 -23.33 3.29 -2.31
CA ALA A 72 -23.28 4.72 -2.01
C ALA A 72 -23.10 4.98 -0.50
N VAL A 73 -23.83 4.27 0.36
CA VAL A 73 -23.65 4.35 1.83
C VAL A 73 -22.24 3.94 2.23
N ARG A 74 -21.68 2.90 1.61
CA ARG A 74 -20.31 2.47 1.87
C ARG A 74 -19.28 3.52 1.45
N VAL A 75 -19.47 4.17 0.29
CA VAL A 75 -18.59 5.24 -0.19
C VAL A 75 -18.66 6.47 0.70
N ASP A 76 -19.85 6.90 1.12
CA ASP A 76 -20.02 7.99 2.10
C ASP A 76 -19.30 7.71 3.44
N GLN A 77 -19.28 6.45 3.90
CA GLN A 77 -18.46 6.08 5.07
C GLN A 77 -16.96 6.23 4.82
N ILE A 78 -16.48 5.87 3.62
CA ILE A 78 -15.08 6.02 3.21
C ILE A 78 -14.71 7.50 3.15
N GLU A 79 -15.54 8.34 2.54
CA GLU A 79 -15.32 9.78 2.44
C GLU A 79 -15.25 10.45 3.82
N ARG A 80 -16.18 10.14 4.73
CA ARG A 80 -16.17 10.65 6.10
C ARG A 80 -14.94 10.22 6.88
N HIS A 81 -14.55 8.95 6.76
CA HIS A 81 -13.32 8.45 7.37
C HIS A 81 -12.07 9.14 6.78
N ASN A 82 -12.04 9.33 5.46
CA ASN A 82 -10.94 9.99 4.78
C ASN A 82 -10.80 11.46 5.16
N THR A 83 -11.92 12.17 5.29
CA THR A 83 -11.99 13.56 5.78
C THR A 83 -11.46 13.63 7.21
N ARG A 84 -11.90 12.71 8.08
CA ARG A 84 -11.40 12.66 9.46
C ARG A 84 -9.90 12.44 9.54
N MET A 85 -9.36 11.54 8.73
CA MET A 85 -7.91 11.33 8.67
C MET A 85 -7.14 12.53 8.11
N ALA A 86 -7.72 13.29 7.16
CA ALA A 86 -7.11 14.49 6.63
C ALA A 86 -6.93 15.55 7.73
N GLN A 87 -7.97 15.75 8.55
CA GLN A 87 -7.92 16.62 9.73
C GLN A 87 -6.83 16.19 10.70
N VAL A 88 -6.80 14.90 11.06
CA VAL A 88 -5.77 14.36 11.98
C VAL A 88 -4.37 14.55 11.41
N ALA A 89 -4.16 14.29 10.10
CA ALA A 89 -2.86 14.46 9.46
C ALA A 89 -2.40 15.93 9.48
N ALA A 90 -3.30 16.88 9.22
CA ALA A 90 -2.98 18.31 9.27
C ALA A 90 -2.65 18.77 10.69
N GLU A 91 -3.46 18.38 11.68
CA GLU A 91 -3.21 18.69 13.10
C GLU A 91 -1.85 18.14 13.56
N GLN A 92 -1.56 16.87 13.27
CA GLN A 92 -0.29 16.23 13.63
C GLN A 92 0.89 16.86 12.91
N PHE A 93 0.74 17.21 11.63
CA PHE A 93 1.80 17.88 10.89
C PHE A 93 2.20 19.20 11.55
N VAL A 94 1.22 20.02 11.96
CA VAL A 94 1.47 21.28 12.67
C VAL A 94 2.14 21.02 14.02
N ASP A 95 1.61 20.09 14.81
CA ASP A 95 2.15 19.74 16.14
C ASP A 95 3.59 19.24 16.06
N PHE A 96 3.88 18.31 15.16
CA PHE A 96 5.23 17.76 15.00
C PHE A 96 6.21 18.78 14.39
N SER A 97 5.73 19.66 13.52
CA SER A 97 6.54 20.76 12.98
C SER A 97 6.92 21.75 14.08
N ARG A 98 6.02 22.07 15.01
CA ARG A 98 6.31 22.92 16.19
C ARG A 98 7.35 22.32 17.13
N LEU A 99 7.42 20.99 17.22
CA LEU A 99 8.48 20.27 17.95
C LEU A 99 9.83 20.28 17.23
N GLY A 100 9.90 20.83 16.01
CA GLY A 100 11.08 20.79 15.17
C GLY A 100 11.41 19.40 14.63
N ALA A 101 10.43 18.50 14.54
CA ALA A 101 10.65 17.11 14.15
C ALA A 101 10.73 16.90 12.62
N LYS A 102 10.35 17.90 11.82
CA LYS A 102 10.31 17.85 10.35
C LYS A 102 9.55 16.62 9.82
N PRO A 103 8.23 16.54 10.09
CA PRO A 103 7.40 15.42 9.67
C PRO A 103 7.29 15.32 8.14
N ILE A 104 7.32 14.09 7.63
CA ILE A 104 7.05 13.72 6.24
C ILE A 104 5.92 12.69 6.24
N LEU A 105 4.83 13.03 5.56
CA LEU A 105 3.70 12.12 5.39
C LEU A 105 4.05 11.08 4.33
N LEU A 106 3.88 9.82 4.69
CA LEU A 106 4.22 8.69 3.84
C LEU A 106 2.95 8.02 3.29
N LYS A 107 3.14 7.25 2.20
CA LYS A 107 2.18 6.30 1.66
C LYS A 107 0.74 6.87 1.57
N GLY A 108 -0.23 6.18 2.15
CA GLY A 108 -1.62 6.18 1.73
C GLY A 108 -2.25 7.55 1.50
N LYS A 109 -2.09 8.48 2.45
CA LYS A 109 -2.69 9.82 2.34
C LYS A 109 -1.98 10.72 1.35
N GLY A 110 -0.64 10.68 1.29
CA GLY A 110 0.10 11.38 0.24
C GLY A 110 -0.26 10.87 -1.15
N VAL A 111 -0.38 9.55 -1.31
CA VAL A 111 -0.75 8.91 -2.59
C VAL A 111 -2.20 9.16 -2.97
N ALA A 112 -3.12 9.27 -2.01
CA ALA A 112 -4.54 9.54 -2.27
C ALA A 112 -4.75 10.79 -3.14
N SER A 113 -3.91 11.82 -2.98
CA SER A 113 -3.95 13.06 -3.78
C SER A 113 -3.70 12.86 -5.28
N CYS A 114 -3.14 11.73 -5.68
CA CYS A 114 -2.91 11.38 -7.09
C CYS A 114 -4.14 10.76 -7.77
N TYR A 115 -5.13 10.30 -7.00
CA TYR A 115 -6.35 9.71 -7.55
C TYR A 115 -7.28 10.79 -8.12
N PRO A 116 -8.08 10.49 -9.17
CA PRO A 116 -9.09 11.41 -9.69
C PRO A 116 -10.08 11.86 -8.61
N ASN A 117 -10.48 10.93 -7.73
CA ASN A 117 -11.25 11.23 -6.52
C ASN A 117 -10.48 10.76 -5.27
N PRO A 118 -9.72 11.65 -4.62
CA PRO A 118 -8.91 11.30 -3.44
C PRO A 118 -9.72 10.75 -2.25
N LEU A 119 -10.99 11.14 -2.10
CA LEU A 119 -11.83 10.73 -0.98
C LEU A 119 -12.39 9.31 -1.14
N HIS A 120 -12.36 8.75 -2.35
CA HIS A 120 -12.83 7.39 -2.62
C HIS A 120 -11.74 6.32 -2.43
N ARG A 121 -10.46 6.74 -2.35
CA ARG A 121 -9.36 5.82 -2.03
C ARG A 121 -9.38 5.45 -0.55
N ILE A 122 -9.68 4.19 -0.26
CA ILE A 122 -9.69 3.68 1.13
C ILE A 122 -8.30 3.81 1.74
N SER A 123 -8.25 4.36 2.94
CA SER A 123 -7.02 4.52 3.70
C SER A 123 -7.06 3.68 4.97
N GLY A 124 -5.90 3.22 5.41
CA GLY A 124 -5.76 2.42 6.63
C GLY A 124 -5.28 3.28 7.78
N ASP A 125 -3.98 3.57 7.77
CA ASP A 125 -3.24 4.33 8.77
C ASP A 125 -2.68 5.65 8.20
N ILE A 126 -2.20 6.50 9.11
CA ILE A 126 -1.33 7.63 8.78
C ILE A 126 0.10 7.23 9.09
N ASP A 127 0.94 7.20 8.07
CA ASP A 127 2.36 6.88 8.20
C ASP A 127 3.21 8.15 8.27
N TRP A 128 3.98 8.32 9.35
CA TRP A 128 4.93 9.42 9.52
C TRP A 128 6.38 8.94 9.48
N TYR A 129 7.23 9.74 8.85
CA TYR A 129 8.68 9.71 9.01
C TYR A 129 9.18 11.10 9.37
N PHE A 130 10.33 11.19 10.03
CA PHE A 130 10.88 12.45 10.55
C PHE A 130 12.28 12.66 10.00
N ASP A 131 12.44 13.77 9.27
CA ASP A 131 13.68 14.09 8.56
C ASP A 131 14.72 14.78 9.47
N GLU A 132 14.32 15.13 10.69
CA GLU A 132 15.21 15.59 11.74
C GLU A 132 15.86 14.41 12.50
N LYS A 133 17.16 14.51 12.82
CA LYS A 133 17.94 13.39 13.37
C LYS A 133 17.35 12.82 14.67
N ASP A 134 16.79 13.69 15.51
CA ASP A 134 16.14 13.36 16.78
C ASP A 134 14.60 13.49 16.70
N GLY A 135 14.03 13.71 15.52
CA GLY A 135 12.60 13.95 15.33
C GLY A 135 11.73 12.78 15.80
N TYR A 136 12.16 11.54 15.52
CA TYR A 136 11.49 10.33 15.99
C TYR A 136 11.39 10.32 17.53
N ASP A 137 12.53 10.52 18.21
CA ASP A 137 12.61 10.42 19.66
C ASP A 137 11.89 11.62 20.33
N LYS A 138 11.94 12.83 19.73
CA LYS A 138 11.16 14.01 20.18
C LYS A 138 9.67 13.73 20.20
N VAL A 139 9.13 13.19 19.11
CA VAL A 139 7.70 12.87 19.02
C VAL A 139 7.35 11.74 19.98
N LEU A 140 8.20 10.71 20.10
CA LEU A 140 7.98 9.62 21.06
C LEU A 140 7.90 10.14 22.51
N ASN A 141 8.85 10.98 22.93
CA ASN A 141 8.85 11.57 24.27
C ASN A 141 7.56 12.38 24.51
N ARG A 142 7.12 13.14 23.51
CA ARG A 142 5.87 13.90 23.59
C ARG A 142 4.64 12.99 23.74
N LEU A 143 4.61 11.84 23.06
CA LEU A 143 3.52 10.87 23.19
C LEU A 143 3.51 10.25 24.61
N GLN A 144 4.69 9.94 25.16
CA GLN A 144 4.85 9.42 26.51
C GLN A 144 4.42 10.43 27.58
N GLU A 145 4.79 11.72 27.45
CA GLU A 145 4.32 12.80 28.32
C GLU A 145 2.79 12.90 28.34
N LYS A 146 2.16 12.73 27.18
CA LYS A 146 0.69 12.71 27.03
C LYS A 146 0.05 11.39 27.50
N LYS A 147 0.85 10.44 28.01
CA LYS A 147 0.42 9.09 28.46
C LYS A 147 -0.36 8.33 27.38
N ILE A 148 0.00 8.55 26.10
CA ILE A 148 -0.59 7.80 24.99
C ILE A 148 0.01 6.40 25.00
N LYS A 149 -0.84 5.38 24.97
CA LYS A 149 -0.39 4.01 24.84
C LYS A 149 0.23 3.83 23.46
N VAL A 150 1.49 3.41 23.44
CA VAL A 150 2.23 3.13 22.23
C VAL A 150 2.54 1.64 22.17
N ASP A 151 2.25 1.04 21.02
CA ASP A 151 2.61 -0.34 20.74
C ASP A 151 3.94 -0.33 19.98
N LEU A 152 4.98 -0.87 20.61
CA LEU A 152 6.25 -1.12 19.96
C LEU A 152 6.04 -2.23 18.92
N ALA A 153 5.93 -1.85 17.65
CA ALA A 153 5.76 -2.85 16.60
C ALA A 153 7.02 -3.71 16.51
N ILE A 154 6.83 -4.95 16.03
CA ILE A 154 7.92 -5.90 15.74
C ILE A 154 8.80 -5.36 14.58
N SER A 155 8.35 -4.36 13.83
CA SER A 155 9.18 -3.63 12.86
C SER A 155 9.75 -2.35 13.48
N ALA A 156 10.68 -1.67 12.79
CA ALA A 156 11.26 -0.40 13.22
C ALA A 156 10.28 0.79 13.21
N SER A 157 9.02 0.54 13.54
CA SER A 157 7.91 1.49 13.60
C SER A 157 7.18 1.36 14.94
N LEU A 158 6.48 2.41 15.34
CA LEU A 158 5.67 2.47 16.54
C LEU A 158 4.23 2.77 16.15
N GLY A 159 3.28 2.00 16.66
CA GLY A 159 1.86 2.15 16.39
C GLY A 159 1.15 2.82 17.57
N TYR A 160 0.20 3.71 17.29
CA TYR A 160 -0.68 4.29 18.31
C TYR A 160 -1.96 4.82 17.70
N ASP A 161 -3.03 4.90 18.50
CA ASP A 161 -4.27 5.53 18.08
C ASP A 161 -4.32 6.98 18.53
N TRP A 162 -4.61 7.87 17.59
CA TRP A 162 -4.83 9.28 17.84
C TRP A 162 -6.19 9.69 17.28
N GLN A 163 -7.09 10.13 18.15
CA GLN A 163 -8.45 10.54 17.76
C GLN A 163 -9.20 9.49 16.92
N ARG A 164 -9.05 8.20 17.27
CA ARG A 164 -9.61 7.02 16.57
C ARG A 164 -9.02 6.73 15.18
N ILE A 165 -7.90 7.36 14.84
CA ILE A 165 -7.11 7.03 13.64
C ILE A 165 -5.83 6.34 14.07
N HIS A 166 -5.52 5.21 13.44
CA HIS A 166 -4.27 4.50 13.67
C HIS A 166 -3.11 5.22 12.99
N ILE A 167 -2.03 5.41 13.73
CA ILE A 167 -0.83 6.12 13.27
C ILE A 167 0.36 5.16 13.34
N GLU A 168 1.07 5.02 12.22
CA GLU A 168 2.36 4.35 12.18
C GLU A 168 3.50 5.37 12.12
N HIS A 169 4.36 5.34 13.12
CA HIS A 169 5.52 6.19 13.23
C HIS A 169 6.78 5.41 12.85
N HIS A 170 7.35 5.69 11.67
CA HIS A 170 8.48 4.95 11.09
C HIS A 170 9.83 5.54 11.49
N ARG A 171 10.73 4.68 12.02
CA ARG A 171 12.12 5.07 12.32
C ARG A 171 13.02 5.08 11.08
N ARG A 172 12.58 4.44 9.99
CA ARG A 172 13.32 4.32 8.73
C ARG A 172 12.38 4.61 7.57
N LEU A 173 12.90 5.26 6.53
CA LEU A 173 12.08 5.60 5.38
C LEU A 173 11.70 4.37 4.52
N PHE A 174 12.63 3.41 4.43
CA PHE A 174 12.50 2.22 3.59
C PHE A 174 12.58 0.93 4.40
N ASP A 175 11.59 0.06 4.21
CA ASP A 175 11.51 -1.26 4.81
C ASP A 175 12.25 -2.36 4.02
N ILE A 176 13.44 -2.04 3.51
CA ILE A 176 14.33 -3.04 2.89
C ILE A 176 14.98 -3.89 3.97
N ARG A 177 14.91 -5.21 3.80
CA ARG A 177 15.37 -6.20 4.78
C ARG A 177 16.87 -6.40 4.75
N SER A 178 17.48 -6.34 3.56
CA SER A 178 18.92 -6.44 3.40
C SER A 178 19.66 -5.32 4.12
N PHE A 179 20.46 -5.65 5.14
CA PHE A 179 21.24 -4.68 5.91
C PHE A 179 22.39 -4.06 5.09
N PHE A 180 22.89 -4.78 4.07
CA PHE A 180 23.90 -4.29 3.14
C PHE A 180 23.46 -3.06 2.34
N LYS A 181 22.16 -2.76 2.30
CA LYS A 181 21.59 -1.62 1.57
C LYS A 181 21.46 -0.37 2.41
N LEU A 182 21.61 -0.45 3.74
CA LEU A 182 21.41 0.68 4.64
C LEU A 182 22.29 1.91 4.31
N PRO A 183 23.60 1.78 4.00
CA PRO A 183 24.41 2.94 3.64
C PRO A 183 23.93 3.63 2.35
N TYR A 184 23.52 2.83 1.36
CA TYR A 184 22.96 3.34 0.11
C TYR A 184 21.65 4.09 0.35
N LEU A 185 20.74 3.53 1.16
CA LEU A 185 19.45 4.15 1.46
C LEU A 185 19.61 5.48 2.21
N LYS A 186 20.53 5.55 3.18
CA LYS A 186 20.85 6.82 3.86
C LYS A 186 21.41 7.88 2.90
N LYS A 187 22.31 7.48 1.99
CA LYS A 187 22.81 8.39 0.94
C LYS A 187 21.68 8.88 0.04
N LEU A 188 20.73 7.99 -0.28
CA LEU A 188 19.58 8.32 -1.10
C LEU A 188 18.64 9.31 -0.40
N GLU A 189 18.33 9.08 0.88
CA GLU A 189 17.54 9.99 1.72
C GLU A 189 18.14 11.40 1.71
N GLN A 190 19.46 11.52 1.94
CA GLN A 190 20.17 12.80 1.92
C GLN A 190 20.14 13.49 0.55
N ALA A 191 20.36 12.75 -0.53
CA ALA A 191 20.40 13.30 -1.89
C ALA A 191 19.03 13.82 -2.37
N TYR A 192 17.93 13.26 -1.85
CA TYR A 192 16.57 13.61 -2.26
C TYR A 192 15.85 14.53 -1.27
N ARG A 193 16.44 14.82 -0.11
CA ARG A 193 15.94 15.84 0.84
C ARG A 193 15.59 17.18 0.17
N PRO A 194 16.44 17.79 -0.69
CA PRO A 194 16.09 19.06 -1.33
C PRO A 194 15.03 18.94 -2.44
N LYS A 195 14.65 17.71 -2.81
CA LYS A 195 13.65 17.41 -3.85
C LYS A 195 12.29 17.00 -3.26
N GLN A 196 12.11 17.13 -1.94
CA GLN A 196 10.83 16.90 -1.28
C GLN A 196 9.74 17.80 -1.90
N GLN A 197 8.52 17.30 -1.90
CA GLN A 197 7.36 18.03 -2.41
C GLN A 197 6.36 18.25 -1.27
N SER A 198 5.27 18.97 -1.55
CA SER A 198 4.18 19.14 -0.60
C SER A 198 2.84 18.91 -1.27
N VAL A 199 1.84 18.60 -0.44
CA VAL A 199 0.44 18.49 -0.83
C VAL A 199 -0.41 19.32 0.11
N LEU A 200 -1.46 19.95 -0.40
CA LEU A 200 -2.41 20.70 0.41
C LEU A 200 -3.46 19.74 0.99
N ILE A 201 -3.51 19.61 2.32
CA ILE A 201 -4.50 18.79 3.06
C ILE A 201 -5.07 19.66 4.17
N GLU A 202 -6.38 19.87 4.21
CA GLU A 202 -7.05 20.74 5.20
C GLU A 202 -6.38 22.12 5.34
N ASN A 203 -6.08 22.76 4.20
CA ASN A 203 -5.37 24.04 4.10
C ASN A 203 -3.93 24.04 4.66
N GLN A 204 -3.39 22.87 5.03
CA GLN A 204 -2.01 22.71 5.47
C GLN A 204 -1.16 22.15 4.31
N ALA A 205 -0.07 22.84 3.98
CA ALA A 205 0.95 22.28 3.10
C ALA A 205 1.74 21.21 3.89
N ILE A 206 1.45 19.94 3.62
CA ILE A 206 2.08 18.79 4.27
C ILE A 206 3.23 18.29 3.40
N THR A 207 4.40 18.08 4.00
CA THR A 207 5.60 17.58 3.32
C THR A 207 5.43 16.12 2.92
N LEU A 208 5.78 15.81 1.67
CA LEU A 208 5.88 14.49 1.08
C LEU A 208 7.31 14.21 0.60
N LEU A 209 7.59 12.95 0.31
CA LEU A 209 8.83 12.55 -0.34
C LEU A 209 8.93 13.09 -1.77
N ALA A 210 10.16 13.23 -2.25
CA ALA A 210 10.41 13.39 -3.68
C ALA A 210 9.72 12.28 -4.50
N PRO A 211 9.21 12.57 -5.71
CA PRO A 211 8.48 11.62 -6.54
C PRO A 211 9.14 10.23 -6.64
N GLU A 212 10.44 10.15 -6.96
CA GLU A 212 11.16 8.89 -7.10
C GLU A 212 11.21 8.09 -5.79
N LEU A 213 11.39 8.77 -4.65
CA LEU A 213 11.43 8.11 -3.34
C LEU A 213 10.05 7.65 -2.90
N GLN A 214 8.99 8.37 -3.26
CA GLN A 214 7.62 7.94 -2.98
C GLN A 214 7.27 6.67 -3.76
N ILE A 215 7.60 6.62 -5.06
CA ILE A 215 7.41 5.40 -5.88
C ILE A 215 8.26 4.25 -5.32
N LEU A 216 9.53 4.49 -5.00
CA LEU A 216 10.40 3.47 -4.41
C LEU A 216 9.83 2.95 -3.09
N GLN A 217 9.36 3.84 -2.21
CA GLN A 217 8.81 3.49 -0.90
C GLN A 217 7.53 2.64 -1.05
N VAL A 218 6.58 3.07 -1.88
CA VAL A 218 5.34 2.32 -2.11
C VAL A 218 5.65 0.93 -2.68
N ASN A 219 6.55 0.83 -3.64
CA ASN A 219 6.92 -0.46 -4.23
C ASN A 219 7.62 -1.40 -3.25
N ILE A 220 8.52 -0.88 -2.39
CA ILE A 220 9.13 -1.67 -1.31
C ILE A 220 8.06 -2.14 -0.32
N HIS A 221 7.09 -1.29 0.01
CA HIS A 221 5.99 -1.62 0.92
C HIS A 221 5.07 -2.70 0.34
N ILE A 222 4.74 -2.64 -0.95
CA ILE A 222 4.03 -3.70 -1.68
C ILE A 222 4.78 -5.02 -1.57
N LEU A 223 6.07 -5.04 -1.93
CA LEU A 223 6.91 -6.25 -1.83
C LEU A 223 6.99 -6.77 -0.39
N LYS A 224 7.11 -5.86 0.60
CA LYS A 224 7.13 -6.22 2.03
C LYS A 224 5.91 -7.04 2.40
N HIS A 225 4.72 -6.59 1.98
CA HIS A 225 3.45 -7.23 2.32
C HIS A 225 3.19 -8.51 1.51
N LEU A 226 3.57 -8.54 0.23
CA LEU A 226 3.54 -9.78 -0.57
C LEU A 226 4.37 -10.91 0.06
N LEU A 227 5.50 -10.58 0.66
CA LEU A 227 6.34 -11.56 1.36
C LEU A 227 5.79 -11.98 2.73
N SER A 228 4.89 -11.20 3.35
CA SER A 228 4.39 -11.47 4.70
C SER A 228 3.07 -12.21 4.75
N PHE A 229 2.04 -11.65 4.12
CA PHE A 229 0.65 -12.13 4.22
C PHE A 229 -0.17 -11.84 2.96
N GLY A 230 0.33 -10.97 2.09
CA GLY A 230 -0.27 -10.57 0.81
C GLY A 230 -0.91 -9.19 0.83
N ILE A 231 -1.50 -8.79 -0.30
CA ILE A 231 -2.05 -7.44 -0.54
C ILE A 231 -3.34 -7.53 -1.36
N GLY A 232 -4.16 -6.49 -1.25
CA GLY A 232 -5.28 -6.27 -2.16
C GLY A 232 -4.86 -5.50 -3.41
N LEU A 233 -5.82 -5.21 -4.28
CA LEU A 233 -5.57 -4.42 -5.49
C LEU A 233 -5.35 -2.94 -5.20
N ARG A 234 -5.80 -2.43 -4.05
CA ARG A 234 -5.54 -1.04 -3.64
C ARG A 234 -4.06 -0.68 -3.69
N GLN A 235 -3.18 -1.55 -3.20
CA GLN A 235 -1.76 -1.28 -3.23
C GLN A 235 -1.18 -1.29 -4.66
N ILE A 236 -1.77 -2.07 -5.57
CA ILE A 236 -1.38 -2.08 -6.99
C ILE A 236 -1.91 -0.81 -7.70
N CYS A 237 -3.10 -0.35 -7.33
CA CYS A 237 -3.65 0.94 -7.77
C CYS A 237 -2.78 2.11 -7.32
N ASP A 238 -2.31 2.09 -6.06
CA ASP A 238 -1.39 3.11 -5.53
C ASP A 238 -0.10 3.18 -6.36
N ALA A 239 0.45 2.04 -6.80
CA ALA A 239 1.60 2.03 -7.69
C ALA A 239 1.26 2.58 -9.09
N ALA A 240 0.16 2.13 -9.71
CA ALA A 240 -0.25 2.58 -11.03
C ALA A 240 -0.44 4.10 -11.08
N ILE A 241 -1.18 4.65 -10.12
CA ILE A 241 -1.50 6.08 -10.11
C ILE A 241 -0.26 6.94 -9.86
N LEU A 242 0.71 6.46 -9.08
CA LEU A 242 1.97 7.16 -8.87
C LEU A 242 2.82 7.21 -10.15
N TYR A 243 2.94 6.10 -10.87
CA TYR A 243 3.65 6.08 -12.15
C TYR A 243 2.99 7.03 -13.15
N TYR A 244 1.67 6.94 -13.28
CA TYR A 244 0.92 7.86 -14.13
C TYR A 244 1.15 9.32 -13.73
N THR A 245 0.97 9.67 -12.46
CA THR A 245 0.99 11.07 -11.98
C THR A 245 2.39 11.70 -12.03
N TYR A 246 3.43 10.89 -11.82
CA TYR A 246 4.80 11.36 -11.73
C TYR A 246 5.66 11.08 -12.96
N ARG A 247 5.10 10.51 -14.04
CA ARG A 247 5.81 10.20 -15.29
C ARG A 247 6.70 11.34 -15.81
N ASP A 248 6.24 12.58 -15.73
CA ASP A 248 6.95 13.79 -16.20
C ASP A 248 7.79 14.47 -15.10
N LYS A 249 7.80 13.93 -13.87
CA LYS A 249 8.44 14.52 -12.68
C LYS A 249 9.62 13.70 -12.16
N ILE A 250 9.91 12.56 -12.77
CA ILE A 250 10.94 11.62 -12.29
C ILE A 250 12.11 11.53 -13.26
N ASP A 251 13.31 11.34 -12.69
CA ASP A 251 14.43 10.81 -13.45
C ASP A 251 14.29 9.28 -13.58
N ALA A 252 13.84 8.85 -14.75
CA ALA A 252 13.63 7.46 -15.13
C ALA A 252 14.87 6.57 -14.91
N GLU A 253 16.05 7.06 -15.30
CA GLU A 253 17.30 6.30 -15.18
C GLU A 253 17.70 6.16 -13.71
N GLN A 254 17.56 7.23 -12.93
CA GLN A 254 17.84 7.20 -11.50
C GLN A 254 16.90 6.26 -10.77
N LEU A 255 15.59 6.30 -11.05
CA LEU A 255 14.62 5.39 -10.44
C LEU A 255 14.94 3.93 -10.78
N ARG A 256 15.30 3.63 -12.04
CA ARG A 256 15.76 2.30 -12.45
C ARG A 256 17.01 1.86 -11.67
N ASN A 257 17.97 2.76 -11.52
CA ASN A 257 19.19 2.51 -10.75
C ASN A 257 18.89 2.26 -9.27
N MET A 258 17.92 2.96 -8.69
CA MET A 258 17.45 2.70 -7.33
C MET A 258 16.96 1.26 -7.19
N TYR A 259 16.09 0.80 -8.09
CA TYR A 259 15.60 -0.58 -8.06
C TYR A 259 16.71 -1.62 -8.27
N LYS A 260 17.69 -1.32 -9.12
CA LYS A 260 18.87 -2.19 -9.30
C LYS A 260 19.70 -2.27 -8.02
N LYS A 261 20.01 -1.14 -7.39
CA LYS A 261 20.85 -1.08 -6.19
C LYS A 261 20.16 -1.65 -4.95
N THR A 262 18.85 -1.48 -4.81
CA THR A 262 18.06 -2.13 -3.75
C THR A 262 17.85 -3.62 -4.00
N GLY A 263 18.00 -4.08 -5.25
CA GLY A 263 17.94 -5.50 -5.62
C GLY A 263 16.53 -6.00 -5.92
N ILE A 264 15.60 -5.09 -6.23
CA ILE A 264 14.19 -5.43 -6.51
C ILE A 264 13.79 -5.17 -7.97
N LEU A 265 14.71 -4.78 -8.85
CA LEU A 265 14.40 -4.46 -10.26
C LEU A 265 13.67 -5.58 -10.99
N LYS A 266 14.07 -6.85 -10.80
CA LYS A 266 13.38 -7.99 -11.43
C LYS A 266 11.94 -8.10 -10.97
N TRP A 267 11.69 -7.91 -9.67
CA TRP A 267 10.34 -7.87 -9.13
C TRP A 267 9.53 -6.68 -9.65
N VAL A 268 10.14 -5.50 -9.74
CA VAL A 268 9.49 -4.29 -10.29
C VAL A 268 9.08 -4.48 -11.74
N HIS A 269 9.87 -5.19 -12.56
CA HIS A 269 9.41 -5.53 -13.90
C HIS A 269 8.11 -6.33 -13.87
N VAL A 270 7.99 -7.34 -13.00
CA VAL A 270 6.74 -8.12 -12.87
C VAL A 270 5.59 -7.22 -12.44
N LEU A 271 5.83 -6.31 -11.49
CA LEU A 271 4.84 -5.31 -11.09
C LEU A 271 4.41 -4.46 -12.29
N HIS A 272 5.35 -3.86 -13.02
CA HIS A 272 5.06 -3.05 -14.22
C HIS A 272 4.24 -3.82 -15.26
N GLY A 273 4.54 -5.09 -15.47
CA GLY A 273 3.75 -5.96 -16.34
C GLY A 273 2.29 -6.06 -15.88
N ILE A 274 2.04 -6.23 -14.58
CA ILE A 274 0.68 -6.22 -14.01
C ILE A 274 0.01 -4.85 -14.18
N LEU A 275 0.73 -3.75 -13.91
CA LEU A 275 0.17 -2.41 -14.04
C LEU A 275 -0.35 -2.16 -15.46
N VAL A 276 0.39 -2.61 -16.46
CA VAL A 276 0.00 -2.49 -17.87
C VAL A 276 -1.10 -3.48 -18.24
N ASN A 277 -0.90 -4.78 -17.98
CA ASN A 277 -1.77 -5.84 -18.48
C ASN A 277 -3.13 -5.87 -17.76
N ASP A 278 -3.13 -5.64 -16.44
CA ASP A 278 -4.29 -5.82 -15.58
C ASP A 278 -4.94 -4.49 -15.19
N LEU A 279 -4.15 -3.44 -14.93
CA LEU A 279 -4.66 -2.12 -14.53
C LEU A 279 -4.77 -1.12 -15.68
N GLY A 280 -4.31 -1.47 -16.88
CA GLY A 280 -4.43 -0.61 -18.06
C GLY A 280 -3.60 0.68 -17.99
N LEU A 281 -2.51 0.68 -17.21
CA LEU A 281 -1.52 1.76 -17.28
C LEU A 281 -0.90 1.79 -18.70
N PRO A 282 -0.86 2.94 -19.39
CA PRO A 282 -0.18 3.05 -20.67
C PRO A 282 1.31 2.65 -20.55
N LYS A 283 1.83 1.95 -21.56
CA LYS A 283 3.22 1.44 -21.51
C LYS A 283 4.23 2.58 -21.53
N GLU A 284 3.89 3.67 -22.19
CA GLU A 284 4.64 4.91 -22.29
C GLU A 284 4.75 5.67 -20.95
N ASP A 285 3.83 5.42 -20.00
CA ASP A 285 3.87 6.04 -18.67
C ASP A 285 4.79 5.28 -17.69
N LEU A 286 5.33 4.12 -18.11
CA LEU A 286 6.36 3.44 -17.33
C LEU A 286 7.70 4.19 -17.45
N PRO A 287 8.47 4.28 -16.35
CA PRO A 287 9.75 4.99 -16.37
C PRO A 287 10.81 4.30 -17.25
N PHE A 288 10.66 3.02 -17.53
CA PHE A 288 11.60 2.25 -18.35
C PHE A 288 10.93 1.00 -18.90
N PRO A 289 11.39 0.46 -20.04
CA PRO A 289 10.75 -0.68 -20.68
C PRO A 289 10.83 -1.97 -19.85
N CYS A 290 9.79 -2.79 -19.97
CA CYS A 290 9.74 -4.15 -19.44
C CYS A 290 10.43 -5.15 -20.38
N PRO A 291 11.02 -6.23 -19.85
CA PRO A 291 11.45 -7.37 -20.66
C PRO A 291 10.28 -7.99 -21.44
N GLU A 292 10.51 -8.43 -22.67
CA GLU A 292 9.47 -8.94 -23.57
C GLU A 292 8.78 -10.22 -23.07
N LYS A 293 9.52 -11.15 -22.45
CA LYS A 293 9.03 -12.47 -22.02
C LYS A 293 8.77 -12.55 -20.52
N LEU A 294 7.96 -11.63 -20.02
CA LEU A 294 7.69 -11.54 -18.58
C LEU A 294 6.39 -12.26 -18.21
N LYS A 295 6.49 -13.25 -17.31
CA LYS A 295 5.32 -13.92 -16.74
C LYS A 295 4.81 -13.14 -15.53
N THR A 296 3.60 -12.59 -15.64
CA THR A 296 2.95 -11.78 -14.60
C THR A 296 1.86 -12.53 -13.83
N ASP A 297 1.21 -13.49 -14.48
CA ASP A 297 0.00 -14.17 -14.00
C ASP A 297 0.17 -14.76 -12.61
N TRP A 298 1.31 -15.39 -12.34
CA TRP A 298 1.58 -16.00 -11.03
C TRP A 298 1.48 -15.00 -9.88
N MET A 299 1.93 -13.76 -10.07
CA MET A 299 1.90 -12.73 -9.02
C MET A 299 0.52 -12.10 -8.93
N MET A 300 -0.13 -11.91 -10.08
CA MET A 300 -1.51 -11.43 -10.12
C MET A 300 -2.46 -12.43 -9.45
N ASP A 301 -2.27 -13.73 -9.66
CA ASP A 301 -3.05 -14.77 -8.98
C ASP A 301 -2.80 -14.77 -7.47
N GLU A 302 -1.54 -14.61 -7.01
CA GLU A 302 -1.28 -14.48 -5.57
C GLU A 302 -1.96 -13.23 -4.97
N ILE A 303 -1.99 -12.10 -5.68
CA ILE A 303 -2.69 -10.88 -5.23
C ILE A 303 -4.21 -11.10 -5.23
N TRP A 304 -4.75 -11.72 -6.29
CA TRP A 304 -6.17 -12.00 -6.44
C TRP A 304 -6.68 -12.91 -5.33
N TYR A 305 -6.02 -14.05 -5.12
CA TYR A 305 -6.43 -15.01 -4.07
C TYR A 305 -6.19 -14.49 -2.66
N SER A 306 -5.13 -13.72 -2.44
CA SER A 306 -4.84 -13.18 -1.12
C SER A 306 -5.92 -12.20 -0.65
N GLY A 307 -6.31 -11.26 -1.52
CA GLY A 307 -7.10 -10.11 -1.10
C GLY A 307 -6.36 -9.26 -0.06
N ASN A 308 -7.05 -8.29 0.52
CA ASN A 308 -6.47 -7.36 1.49
C ASN A 308 -5.87 -8.12 2.69
N PHE A 309 -4.54 -8.03 2.85
CA PHE A 309 -3.75 -8.70 3.88
C PHE A 309 -3.89 -10.23 3.93
N GLY A 310 -4.38 -10.88 2.87
CA GLY A 310 -4.49 -12.34 2.87
C GLY A 310 -5.60 -12.92 3.74
N PHE A 311 -6.54 -12.11 4.23
CA PHE A 311 -7.63 -12.57 5.09
C PHE A 311 -8.72 -13.35 4.34
N TYR A 312 -8.80 -13.20 3.01
CA TYR A 312 -9.85 -13.79 2.19
C TYR A 312 -9.37 -15.01 1.37
N ASP A 313 -8.16 -15.49 1.66
CA ASP A 313 -7.50 -16.54 0.89
C ASP A 313 -8.05 -17.92 1.22
N LYS A 314 -9.04 -18.36 0.43
CA LYS A 314 -9.73 -19.64 0.55
C LYS A 314 -8.78 -20.85 0.62
N ARG A 315 -7.57 -20.76 0.05
CA ARG A 315 -6.57 -21.84 0.06
C ARG A 315 -6.06 -22.18 1.45
N TYR A 316 -6.26 -21.27 2.42
CA TYR A 316 -5.73 -21.41 3.78
C TYR A 316 -6.79 -21.27 4.87
N LEU A 317 -8.06 -20.96 4.57
CA LEU A 317 -9.09 -20.66 5.58
C LEU A 317 -9.30 -21.79 6.60
N GLU A 318 -9.14 -23.05 6.19
CA GLU A 318 -9.27 -24.22 7.06
C GLU A 318 -7.98 -24.58 7.82
N GLY A 319 -6.91 -23.83 7.60
CA GLY A 319 -5.61 -24.04 8.21
C GLY A 319 -5.57 -23.73 9.71
N LYS A 320 -4.58 -24.26 10.42
CA LYS A 320 -4.41 -23.97 11.85
C LYS A 320 -3.72 -22.63 12.05
N VAL A 321 -4.26 -21.78 12.92
CA VAL A 321 -3.56 -20.62 13.46
C VAL A 321 -2.50 -21.12 14.44
N SER A 322 -1.31 -20.53 14.41
CA SER A 322 -0.21 -20.90 15.29
C SER A 322 0.43 -19.66 15.87
N PHE A 323 1.24 -19.81 16.93
CA PHE A 323 2.06 -18.71 17.47
C PHE A 323 2.96 -18.07 16.39
N ILE A 324 3.22 -18.78 15.29
CA ILE A 324 4.06 -18.31 14.19
C ILE A 324 3.34 -17.27 13.35
N SER A 325 2.01 -17.29 13.23
CA SER A 325 1.26 -16.43 12.32
C SER A 325 -0.18 -16.22 12.77
N VAL A 326 -0.65 -14.98 12.72
CA VAL A 326 -2.08 -14.64 12.90
C VAL A 326 -2.96 -15.15 11.75
N HIS A 327 -2.35 -15.50 10.61
CA HIS A 327 -3.06 -16.17 9.52
C HIS A 327 -2.98 -17.69 9.64
N PRO A 328 -4.08 -18.40 9.34
CA PRO A 328 -4.11 -19.85 9.12
C PRO A 328 -2.97 -20.34 8.21
N ASP A 329 -2.38 -21.50 8.55
CA ASP A 329 -1.32 -22.14 7.75
C ASP A 329 -0.11 -21.23 7.43
N GLY A 330 0.17 -20.26 8.30
CA GLY A 330 1.14 -19.20 8.01
C GLY A 330 2.56 -19.65 7.65
N ALA A 331 3.01 -20.81 8.12
CA ALA A 331 4.30 -21.39 7.72
C ALA A 331 4.28 -21.84 6.24
N ARG A 332 3.19 -22.47 5.80
CA ARG A 332 2.98 -22.91 4.41
C ARG A 332 2.85 -21.70 3.47
N ARG A 333 2.12 -20.67 3.90
CA ARG A 333 2.00 -19.39 3.18
C ARG A 333 3.38 -18.75 3.00
N LEU A 334 4.15 -18.67 4.09
CA LEU A 334 5.49 -18.10 4.07
C LEU A 334 6.40 -18.88 3.12
N TRP A 335 6.46 -20.21 3.23
CA TRP A 335 7.32 -21.02 2.37
C TRP A 335 6.96 -20.89 0.88
N ARG A 336 5.67 -20.89 0.55
CA ARG A 336 5.19 -20.63 -0.82
C ARG A 336 5.65 -19.26 -1.32
N GLY A 337 5.45 -18.21 -0.51
CA GLY A 337 5.90 -16.86 -0.83
C GLY A 337 7.41 -16.81 -1.08
N LEU A 338 8.22 -17.34 -0.15
CA LEU A 338 9.68 -17.34 -0.30
C LEU A 338 10.10 -18.01 -1.62
N ARG A 339 9.52 -19.15 -1.98
CA ARG A 339 9.83 -19.86 -3.23
C ARG A 339 9.48 -19.04 -4.48
N LEU A 340 8.30 -18.41 -4.50
CA LEU A 340 7.82 -17.65 -5.66
C LEU A 340 8.61 -16.36 -5.86
N TYR A 341 8.94 -15.65 -4.79
CA TYR A 341 9.60 -14.34 -4.86
C TYR A 341 11.14 -14.41 -4.92
N PHE A 342 11.76 -15.54 -4.56
CA PHE A 342 13.23 -15.67 -4.53
C PHE A 342 13.90 -15.31 -5.87
N PRO A 343 13.41 -15.72 -7.06
CA PRO A 343 14.03 -15.36 -8.33
C PRO A 343 14.03 -13.85 -8.63
N TYR A 344 13.14 -13.09 -7.98
CA TYR A 344 12.86 -11.69 -8.29
C TYR A 344 13.42 -10.70 -7.28
N ALA A 345 13.51 -11.09 -6.00
CA ALA A 345 14.04 -10.27 -4.92
C ALA A 345 14.78 -11.11 -3.85
N PRO A 346 15.86 -11.82 -4.22
CA PRO A 346 16.45 -12.88 -3.39
C PRO A 346 16.91 -12.39 -2.01
N GLN A 347 17.50 -11.19 -1.92
CA GLN A 347 17.93 -10.65 -0.62
C GLN A 347 16.74 -10.36 0.29
N GLU A 348 15.64 -9.82 -0.25
CA GLU A 348 14.44 -9.55 0.53
C GLU A 348 13.80 -10.85 1.04
N VAL A 349 13.82 -11.90 0.21
CA VAL A 349 13.34 -13.24 0.60
C VAL A 349 14.22 -13.85 1.69
N VAL A 350 15.55 -13.86 1.52
CA VAL A 350 16.48 -14.48 2.48
C VAL A 350 16.46 -13.78 3.84
N PHE A 351 16.44 -12.44 3.85
CA PHE A 351 16.42 -11.68 5.10
C PHE A 351 15.04 -11.57 5.76
N PHE A 352 13.97 -12.01 5.09
CA PHE A 352 12.62 -12.04 5.64
C PHE A 352 12.51 -12.84 6.95
N PRO A 353 12.79 -14.16 6.98
CA PRO A 353 12.67 -14.95 8.20
C PRO A 353 13.62 -14.46 9.30
N ILE A 354 14.82 -14.02 8.92
CA ILE A 354 15.85 -13.53 9.85
C ILE A 354 15.35 -12.27 10.59
N ARG A 355 14.81 -11.28 9.87
CA ARG A 355 14.25 -10.08 10.51
C ARG A 355 13.05 -10.38 11.38
N ARG A 356 12.18 -11.32 10.97
CA ARG A 356 11.02 -11.72 11.77
C ARG A 356 11.45 -12.42 13.08
N ALA A 357 12.48 -13.25 13.03
CA ALA A 357 13.00 -13.93 14.21
C ALA A 357 13.70 -12.96 15.18
N THR A 358 14.60 -12.11 14.67
CA THR A 358 15.33 -11.12 15.47
C THR A 358 14.40 -10.13 16.16
N ALA A 359 13.37 -9.66 15.46
CA ALA A 359 12.39 -8.75 16.04
C ALA A 359 11.55 -9.36 17.17
N ARG A 360 11.23 -10.65 17.08
CA ARG A 360 10.54 -11.39 18.15
C ARG A 360 11.43 -11.63 19.37
N LEU A 361 12.71 -11.94 19.14
CA LEU A 361 13.70 -12.04 20.21
C LEU A 361 13.81 -10.69 20.95
N SER A 362 13.88 -9.57 20.23
CA SER A 362 13.92 -8.25 20.88
C SER A 362 12.63 -7.92 21.64
N SER A 363 11.45 -8.29 21.14
CA SER A 363 10.18 -8.04 21.86
C SER A 363 10.07 -8.87 23.14
N LEU A 364 10.51 -10.14 23.12
CA LEU A 364 10.53 -11.02 24.30
C LEU A 364 11.52 -10.54 25.38
N ILE A 365 12.65 -9.97 24.96
CA ILE A 365 13.62 -9.38 25.89
C ILE A 365 13.08 -8.07 26.48
N SER A 366 12.43 -7.24 25.66
CA SER A 366 11.81 -5.98 26.11
C SER A 366 10.64 -6.21 27.06
N SER A 367 9.82 -7.24 26.83
CA SER A 367 8.67 -7.57 27.70
C SER A 367 9.10 -8.19 29.04
N ARG A 368 10.31 -8.75 29.14
CA ARG A 368 10.87 -9.22 30.43
C ARG A 368 11.36 -8.05 31.28
N LYS A 369 11.98 -7.04 30.67
CA LYS A 369 12.44 -5.84 31.39
C LYS A 369 11.30 -5.00 31.99
N SER A 370 10.10 -5.03 31.40
CA SER A 370 8.93 -4.31 31.91
C SER A 370 8.15 -5.04 33.00
N VAL A 371 8.54 -6.26 33.38
CA VAL A 371 7.93 -7.04 34.47
C VAL A 371 8.80 -7.00 35.74
N ASP A 372 10.08 -6.59 35.59
CA ASP A 372 11.05 -6.45 36.67
C ASP A 372 11.26 -4.98 37.12
N GLU A 373 10.44 -4.04 36.63
CA GLU A 373 10.27 -2.64 37.09
C GLU A 373 8.82 -2.42 37.54
#